data_AF-A0AAW3JXV2-F1
#
_entry.id   AF-A0AAW3JXV2-F1
#
_cell.length_a   1.000
_cell.length_b   1.000
_cell.length_c   1.000
_cell.angle_alpha   90.00
_cell.angle_beta   90.00
_cell.angle_gamma   90.00
#
_symmetry.space_group_name_H-M   'P 1'
#
loop_
_entity.id
_entity.type
_entity.pdbx_description
1 polymer ?
#
loop_
_entity_poly.entity_id
_entity_poly.type
_entity_poly.pdbx_seq_one_letter_code
_entity_poly.pdbx_strand_id
1 'polypeptide(L)'
;MNAVEFVRKYGWKEANKASVSIFNGDVTYKREEINIDDVRSLVKSWEIVKSFGGLEDSKAISKMGRYYKYLKKAIRDVESVGGGV
;
A
#
# COMPACT_ATOMS: atom_id res chain seq x y z
N MET A 1 1.99 2.47 16.30
CA MET A 1 1.12 2.85 15.15
C MET A 1 1.12 1.70 14.15
N ASN A 2 -0.01 1.33 13.54
CA ASN A 2 0.01 0.27 12.51
C ASN A 2 0.25 0.86 11.10
N ALA A 3 0.50 0.01 10.12
CA ALA A 3 0.81 0.46 8.76
C ALA A 3 -0.34 1.23 8.10
N VAL A 4 -1.59 0.86 8.36
CA VAL A 4 -2.76 1.56 7.82
C VAL A 4 -2.86 2.97 8.41
N GLU A 5 -2.69 3.11 9.72
CA GLU A 5 -2.63 4.40 10.42
C GLU A 5 -1.50 5.29 9.90
N PHE A 6 -0.35 4.70 9.59
CA PHE A 6 0.77 5.43 8.99
C PHE A 6 0.42 6.01 7.63
N VAL A 7 -0.10 5.18 6.72
CA VAL A 7 -0.45 5.64 5.37
C VAL A 7 -1.59 6.64 5.43
N ARG A 8 -2.57 6.46 6.32
CA ARG A 8 -3.64 7.44 6.56
C ARG A 8 -3.10 8.80 7.01
N LYS A 9 -2.09 8.79 7.89
CA LYS A 9 -1.53 10.00 8.48
C LYS A 9 -0.58 10.75 7.54
N TYR A 10 0.25 10.04 6.79
CA TYR A 10 1.34 10.63 5.99
C TYR A 10 1.15 10.50 4.47
N GLY A 11 0.21 9.67 4.03
CA GLY A 11 -0.09 9.42 2.62
C GLY A 11 0.86 8.43 1.95
N TRP A 12 0.46 7.99 0.75
CA TRP A 12 1.16 6.96 -0.04
C TRP A 12 2.59 7.34 -0.44
N LYS A 13 2.86 8.63 -0.70
CA LYS A 13 4.19 9.10 -1.09
C LYS A 13 5.21 8.94 0.04
N GLU A 14 4.83 9.30 1.26
CA GLU A 14 5.70 9.16 2.44
C GLU A 14 5.82 7.69 2.87
N ALA A 15 4.75 6.90 2.73
CA ALA A 15 4.82 5.44 2.90
C ALA A 15 5.80 4.77 1.94
N ASN A 16 5.82 5.21 0.67
CA ASN A 16 6.78 4.71 -0.31
C ASN A 16 8.22 5.13 0.04
N LYS A 17 8.44 6.38 0.46
CA LYS A 17 9.78 6.80 0.93
C LYS A 17 10.23 5.97 2.13
N ALA A 18 9.37 5.81 3.14
CA ALA A 18 9.69 5.03 4.33
C ALA A 18 10.00 3.55 4.02
N SER A 19 9.32 2.95 3.03
CA SER A 19 9.57 1.57 2.60
C SER A 19 10.92 1.41 1.87
N VAL A 20 11.39 2.46 1.18
CA VAL A 20 12.65 2.46 0.41
C VAL A 20 13.85 2.90 1.25
N SER A 21 13.72 3.94 2.08
CA SER A 21 14.84 4.50 2.88
C SER A 21 15.47 3.49 3.83
N ILE A 22 14.69 2.55 4.35
CA ILE A 22 15.18 1.52 5.28
C ILE A 22 15.92 0.39 4.54
N PHE A 23 15.70 0.22 3.23
CA PHE A 23 16.44 -0.73 2.41
C PHE A 23 17.88 -0.27 2.13
N ASN A 24 18.11 1.05 2.11
CA ASN A 24 19.42 1.64 1.83
C ASN A 24 20.26 1.95 3.09
N GLY A 25 19.78 1.58 4.28
CA GLY A 25 20.50 1.80 5.55
C GLY A 25 20.36 3.21 6.14
N ASP A 26 19.55 4.09 5.55
CA ASP A 26 19.27 5.43 6.06
C ASP A 26 18.17 5.37 7.13
N VAL A 27 18.58 5.22 8.39
CA VAL A 27 17.67 5.11 9.54
C VAL A 27 17.31 6.51 10.07
N THR A 28 16.45 7.24 9.36
CA THR A 28 15.82 8.47 9.89
C THR A 28 14.46 8.21 10.56
N TYR A 29 13.84 7.05 10.31
CA TYR A 29 12.62 6.65 11.00
C TYR A 29 13.00 5.83 12.24
N LYS A 30 12.85 6.42 13.43
CA LYS A 30 12.99 5.73 14.71
C LYS A 30 12.18 4.44 14.66
N ARG A 31 12.90 3.32 14.74
CA ARG A 31 12.47 1.94 14.49
C ARG A 31 11.43 1.41 15.49
N GLU A 32 10.93 2.24 16.41
CA GLU A 32 10.37 1.73 17.67
C GLU A 32 8.84 1.55 17.69
N GLU A 33 8.08 1.95 16.66
CA GLU A 33 6.60 1.85 16.76
C GLU A 33 5.84 1.38 15.51
N ILE A 34 6.52 1.07 14.41
CA ILE A 34 5.86 0.66 13.16
C ILE A 34 6.52 -0.55 12.53
N ASN A 35 5.68 -1.49 12.10
CA ASN A 35 6.12 -2.60 11.26
C ASN A 35 6.26 -2.11 9.80
N ILE A 36 7.50 -1.88 9.38
CA ILE A 36 7.83 -1.39 8.04
C ILE A 36 7.52 -2.44 6.96
N ASP A 37 7.58 -3.73 7.29
CA ASP A 37 7.20 -4.78 6.34
C ASP A 37 5.72 -4.69 5.98
N ASP A 38 4.87 -4.34 6.96
CA ASP A 38 3.44 -4.11 6.72
C ASP A 38 3.23 -2.85 5.87
N VAL A 39 3.96 -1.76 6.12
CA VAL A 39 3.92 -0.54 5.29
C VAL A 39 4.33 -0.86 3.85
N ARG A 40 5.40 -1.61 3.67
CA ARG A 40 5.89 -2.04 2.35
C ARG A 40 4.87 -2.94 1.64
N SER A 41 4.21 -3.82 2.36
CA SER A 41 3.13 -4.66 1.83
C SER A 41 1.96 -3.80 1.32
N LEU A 42 1.55 -2.78 2.09
CA LEU A 42 0.52 -1.83 1.66
C LEU A 42 0.95 -1.01 0.43
N VAL A 43 2.19 -0.54 0.39
CA VAL A 43 2.71 0.22 -0.77
C VAL A 43 2.70 -0.65 -2.04
N LYS A 44 3.08 -1.92 -1.96
CA LYS A 44 2.98 -2.84 -3.11
C LYS A 44 1.54 -3.01 -3.58
N SER A 45 0.60 -3.14 -2.65
CA SER A 45 -0.84 -3.18 -2.97
C SER A 45 -1.31 -1.91 -3.67
N TRP A 46 -0.85 -0.74 -3.21
CA TRP A 46 -1.12 0.54 -3.86
C TRP A 46 -0.55 0.62 -5.29
N GLU A 47 0.69 0.18 -5.50
CA GLU A 47 1.31 0.13 -6.83
C GLU A 47 0.57 -0.80 -7.80
N ILE A 48 0.12 -1.96 -7.31
CA ILE A 48 -0.73 -2.88 -8.09
C ILE A 48 -1.99 -2.15 -8.52
N VAL A 49 -2.77 -1.59 -7.59
CA VAL A 49 -4.02 -0.88 -7.92
C VAL A 49 -3.76 0.26 -8.91
N LYS A 50 -2.65 0.99 -8.75
CA LYS A 50 -2.24 2.06 -9.66
C LYS A 50 -1.93 1.55 -11.08
N SER A 51 -1.25 0.42 -11.21
CA SER A 51 -0.96 -0.20 -12.51
C SER A 51 -2.21 -0.65 -13.27
N PHE A 52 -3.31 -0.87 -12.56
CA PHE A 52 -4.61 -1.25 -13.10
C PHE A 52 -5.53 -0.03 -13.38
N GLY A 53 -5.01 1.19 -13.31
CA GLY A 53 -5.79 2.42 -13.59
C GLY A 53 -6.41 3.08 -12.35
N GLY A 54 -6.11 2.55 -11.16
CA GLY A 54 -6.66 3.06 -9.90
C GLY A 54 -7.75 2.14 -9.33
N LEU A 55 -8.39 2.60 -8.26
CA LEU A 55 -9.24 1.74 -7.43
C LEU A 55 -10.52 1.29 -8.15
N GLU A 56 -11.17 2.19 -8.89
CA GLU A 56 -12.41 1.90 -9.63
C GLU A 56 -12.17 0.92 -10.77
N ASP A 57 -11.12 1.15 -11.58
CA ASP A 57 -10.74 0.25 -12.67
C ASP A 57 -10.31 -1.13 -12.13
N SER A 58 -9.53 -1.15 -11.04
CA SER A 58 -9.16 -2.39 -10.35
C SER A 58 -10.38 -3.18 -9.91
N LYS A 59 -11.41 -2.51 -9.36
CA LYS A 59 -12.67 -3.15 -8.96
C LYS A 59 -13.41 -3.73 -10.16
N ALA A 60 -13.50 -2.99 -11.27
CA ALA A 60 -14.12 -3.48 -12.50
C ALA A 60 -13.41 -4.72 -13.04
N ILE A 61 -12.08 -4.67 -13.15
CA ILE A 61 -11.25 -5.77 -13.63
C ILE A 61 -11.34 -6.99 -12.71
N SER A 62 -11.39 -6.78 -11.38
CA SER A 62 -11.50 -7.88 -10.41
C SER A 62 -12.77 -8.72 -10.55
N LYS A 63 -13.80 -8.19 -11.22
CA LYS A 63 -15.07 -8.86 -11.52
C LYS A 63 -15.03 -9.66 -12.84
N MET A 64 -14.08 -9.37 -13.74
CA MET A 64 -14.00 -9.99 -15.07
C MET A 64 -13.36 -11.39 -15.09
N GLY A 65 -12.74 -11.85 -13.99
CA GLY A 65 -12.10 -13.18 -13.97
C GLY A 65 -11.88 -13.77 -12.58
N ARG A 66 -11.72 -15.10 -12.52
CA ARG A 66 -11.49 -15.86 -11.26
C ARG A 66 -10.07 -15.73 -10.72
N TYR A 67 -9.10 -15.32 -11.54
CA TYR A 67 -7.66 -15.40 -11.23
C TYR A 67 -7.03 -14.11 -10.68
N TYR A 68 -7.83 -13.16 -10.23
CA TYR A 68 -7.35 -11.87 -9.68
C TYR A 68 -7.19 -11.88 -8.15
N LYS A 69 -6.69 -12.98 -7.55
CA LYS A 69 -6.55 -13.09 -6.09
C LYS A 69 -5.67 -11.98 -5.50
N TYR A 70 -4.54 -11.67 -6.15
CA TYR A 70 -3.62 -10.63 -5.71
C TYR A 70 -4.22 -9.23 -5.86
N LEU A 71 -4.94 -8.95 -6.95
CA LEU A 71 -5.63 -7.68 -7.15
C LEU A 71 -6.76 -7.47 -6.13
N LYS A 72 -7.54 -8.50 -5.79
CA LYS A 72 -8.57 -8.42 -4.74
C LYS A 72 -7.99 -8.16 -3.36
N LYS A 73 -6.80 -8.69 -3.06
CA LYS A 73 -6.06 -8.33 -1.84
C LYS A 73 -5.63 -6.86 -1.92
N ALA A 74 -5.03 -6.45 -3.03
CA ALA A 74 -4.54 -5.09 -3.22
C ALA A 74 -5.64 -4.02 -3.08
N ILE A 75 -6.82 -4.28 -3.65
CA ILE A 75 -8.01 -3.44 -3.50
C ILE A 75 -8.39 -3.29 -2.02
N ARG A 76 -8.52 -4.41 -1.28
CA ARG A 76 -8.86 -4.37 0.15
C ARG A 76 -7.85 -3.61 0.99
N ASP A 77 -6.57 -3.81 0.70
CA ASP A 77 -5.47 -3.11 1.39
C ASP A 77 -5.59 -1.58 1.17
N VAL A 78 -5.80 -1.15 -0.07
CA VAL A 78 -5.99 0.28 -0.40
C VAL A 78 -7.27 0.85 0.20
N GLU A 79 -8.38 0.11 0.16
CA GLU A 79 -9.65 0.51 0.79
C GLU A 79 -9.51 0.65 2.30
N SER A 80 -8.73 -0.22 2.95
CA SER A 80 -8.49 -0.15 4.39
C SER A 80 -7.80 1.16 4.80
N VAL A 81 -7.03 1.77 3.91
CA VAL A 81 -6.39 3.08 4.12
C VAL A 81 -7.34 4.24 3.83
N GLY A 82 -8.45 4.01 3.12
CA GLY A 82 -9.40 5.05 2.72
C GLY A 82 -9.29 5.47 1.24
N GLY A 83 -8.54 4.73 0.42
CA GLY A 83 -8.37 5.02 -1.01
C GLY A 83 -7.17 5.90 -1.34
N GLY A 84 -7.28 6.68 -2.43
CA GLY A 84 -6.24 7.63 -2.87
C GLY A 84 -5.19 7.04 -3.83
N VAL A 85 -5.65 6.33 -4.86
CA VAL A 85 -4.82 5.83 -5.97
C VAL A 85 -5.17 6.60 -7.24
#